data_AF-A0A952AZI5-F1
#
_entry.id   AF-A0A952AZI5-F1
#
_cell.length_a   1.000
_cell.length_b   1.000
_cell.length_c   1.000
_cell.angle_alpha   90.00
_cell.angle_beta   90.00
_cell.angle_gamma   90.00
#
_symmetry.space_group_name_H-M   'P 1'
#
loop_
_entity.id
_entity.type
_entity.pdbx_description
1 polymer ?
#
loop_
_entity_poly.entity_id
_entity_poly.type
_entity_poly.pdbx_seq_one_letter_code
_entity_poly.pdbx_strand_id
1 'polypeptide(L)'
;MRVTLDGQNLFDEQQLEIEPGSITRDSIERAVAGLDGVLSIDMGGRGRKIKQKGLLQAKSRMQMNNRINAISVYMDGNTHTLARSDGEKLNNLRMDSFKVSKERAGGSGIVIDYEIIYMQLV
;
A
#
# COMPACT_ATOMS: atom_id res chain seq x y z
N MET A 1 1.68 15.95 -3.40
CA MET A 1 2.67 14.88 -3.12
C MET A 1 2.52 13.88 -4.23
N ARG A 2 3.55 13.69 -5.06
CA ARG A 2 3.42 12.85 -6.26
C ARG A 2 3.86 11.44 -5.93
N VAL A 3 3.05 10.45 -6.32
CA VAL A 3 3.34 9.04 -6.09
C VAL A 3 3.15 8.30 -7.38
N THR A 4 4.16 7.50 -7.72
CA THR A 4 4.12 6.64 -8.91
C THR A 4 4.20 5.18 -8.50
N LEU A 5 3.34 4.36 -9.10
CA LEU A 5 3.40 2.90 -9.00
C LEU A 5 4.07 2.38 -10.27
N ASP A 6 5.20 1.70 -10.14
CA ASP A 6 6.04 1.24 -11.27
C ASP A 6 6.36 2.34 -12.28
N GLY A 7 6.53 3.57 -11.80
CA GLY A 7 6.79 4.75 -12.63
C GLY A 7 5.55 5.37 -13.29
N GLN A 8 4.36 4.77 -13.12
CA GLN A 8 3.09 5.33 -13.60
C GLN A 8 2.43 6.24 -12.56
N ASN A 9 1.95 7.40 -13.00
CA ASN A 9 1.24 8.33 -12.14
C ASN A 9 -0.27 8.04 -12.16
N LEU A 10 -0.72 7.12 -11.30
CA LEU A 10 -2.10 6.65 -11.27
C LEU A 10 -2.97 7.41 -10.27
N PHE A 11 -2.36 7.99 -9.23
CA PHE A 11 -3.04 8.60 -8.09
C PHE A 11 -3.10 10.12 -8.23
N ASP A 12 -4.18 10.72 -7.72
CA ASP A 12 -4.21 12.17 -7.58
C ASP A 12 -3.43 12.61 -6.35
N GLU A 13 -2.74 13.74 -6.47
CA GLU A 13 -1.86 14.24 -5.42
C GLU A 13 -2.60 14.86 -4.24
N GLN A 14 -3.90 15.12 -4.40
CA GLN A 14 -4.74 15.76 -3.40
C GLN A 14 -5.16 14.73 -2.33
N GLN A 15 -4.82 15.03 -1.07
CA GLN A 15 -5.20 14.22 0.11
C GLN A 15 -4.72 12.76 0.05
N LEU A 16 -3.57 12.53 -0.60
CA LEU A 16 -2.92 11.23 -0.60
C LEU A 16 -2.15 11.01 0.71
N GLU A 17 -2.59 10.04 1.50
CA GLU A 17 -1.93 9.59 2.72
C GLU A 17 -1.39 8.18 2.51
N ILE A 18 -0.12 7.96 2.87
CA ILE A 18 0.46 6.60 2.90
C ILE A 18 1.02 6.39 4.30
N GLU A 19 0.46 5.39 4.97
CA GLU A 19 0.81 4.96 6.31
C GLU A 19 1.55 3.61 6.20
N PRO A 20 2.89 3.60 6.23
CA PRO A 20 3.64 2.36 6.38
C PRO A 20 3.40 1.80 7.78
N GLY A 21 2.97 0.54 7.86
CA GLY A 21 2.89 -0.18 9.13
C GLY A 21 4.27 -0.43 9.75
N SER A 22 4.27 -0.79 11.03
CA SER A 22 5.49 -1.13 11.75
C SER A 22 6.19 -2.34 11.14
N ILE A 23 7.51 -2.27 11.06
CA ILE A 23 8.36 -3.41 10.71
C ILE A 23 8.33 -4.36 11.91
N THR A 24 7.89 -5.60 11.70
CA THR A 24 7.87 -6.62 12.74
C THR A 24 8.98 -7.64 12.47
N ARG A 25 9.72 -7.98 13.52
CA ARG A 25 10.63 -9.13 13.55
C ARG A 25 10.01 -10.20 14.41
N ASP A 26 10.13 -11.44 13.98
CA ASP A 26 9.62 -12.58 14.71
C ASP A 26 10.78 -13.25 15.46
N SER A 27 10.54 -13.72 16.67
CA SER A 27 11.57 -14.39 17.47
C SER A 27 10.96 -15.58 18.18
N ILE A 28 11.62 -16.74 18.08
CA ILE A 28 11.23 -17.91 18.85
C ILE A 28 12.11 -17.98 20.09
N GLU A 29 11.48 -18.00 21.26
CA GLU A 29 12.15 -18.25 22.52
C GLU A 29 12.11 -19.74 22.85
N ARG A 30 13.28 -20.33 23.15
CA ARG A 30 13.39 -21.68 23.67
C ARG A 30 13.99 -21.65 25.08
N ALA A 31 13.23 -22.15 26.04
CA ALA A 31 13.72 -22.42 27.39
C ALA A 31 14.27 -23.84 27.48
N VAL A 32 15.40 -24.03 28.14
CA VAL A 32 16.02 -25.33 28.41
C VAL A 32 16.00 -25.57 29.91
N ALA A 33 15.46 -26.71 30.35
CA ALA A 33 15.41 -27.04 31.78
C ALA A 33 16.83 -27.12 32.38
N GLY A 34 17.05 -26.41 33.49
CA GLY A 34 18.35 -26.35 34.18
C GLY A 34 19.26 -25.20 33.72
N LEU A 35 18.80 -24.33 32.83
CA LEU A 35 19.47 -23.09 32.43
C LEU A 35 18.58 -21.89 32.77
N ASP A 36 19.12 -20.94 33.52
CA ASP A 36 18.46 -19.66 33.76
C ASP A 36 18.66 -18.77 32.52
N GLY A 37 17.67 -18.79 31.63
CA GLY A 37 17.63 -17.96 30.44
C GLY A 37 16.76 -18.55 29.32
N VAL A 38 16.45 -17.72 28.33
CA VAL A 38 15.77 -18.14 27.10
C VAL A 38 16.69 -17.92 25.91
N LEU A 39 16.82 -18.93 25.05
CA LEU A 39 17.46 -18.78 23.76
C LEU A 39 16.46 -18.10 22.81
N SER A 40 16.68 -16.83 22.48
CA SER A 40 15.89 -16.14 21.46
C SER A 40 16.52 -16.33 20.08
N ILE A 41 15.76 -16.92 19.16
CA ILE A 41 16.14 -17.18 17.78
C ILE A 41 15.41 -16.15 16.90
N ASP A 42 16.14 -15.21 16.30
CA ASP A 42 15.61 -14.24 15.32
C ASP A 42 15.17 -14.99 14.06
N MET A 43 13.89 -14.90 13.73
CA MET A 43 13.30 -15.53 12.55
C MET A 43 13.25 -14.59 11.34
N GLY A 44 13.91 -13.43 11.42
CA GLY A 44 14.01 -12.46 10.34
C GLY A 44 12.89 -11.42 10.30
N GLY A 45 12.96 -10.54 9.31
CA GLY A 45 11.94 -9.51 9.08
C GLY A 45 10.70 -10.10 8.42
N ARG A 46 9.52 -9.84 8.99
CA ARG A 46 8.26 -10.05 8.26
C ARG A 46 7.97 -8.84 7.38
N GLY A 47 7.28 -9.12 6.29
CA GLY A 47 6.72 -8.08 5.46
C GLY A 47 5.78 -7.17 6.24
N ARG A 48 5.81 -5.86 5.97
CA ARG A 48 4.92 -4.89 6.61
C ARG A 48 3.73 -4.57 5.72
N LYS A 49 2.58 -4.28 6.34
CA LYS A 49 1.42 -3.75 5.62
C LYS A 49 1.60 -2.25 5.42
N ILE A 50 1.34 -1.76 4.23
CA ILE A 50 1.33 -0.34 3.92
C ILE A 50 -0.07 0.03 3.48
N LYS A 51 -0.67 1.01 4.14
CA LYS A 51 -1.99 1.52 3.76
C LYS A 51 -1.81 2.80 2.97
N GLN A 52 -2.48 2.90 1.85
CA GLN A 52 -2.58 4.12 1.07
C GLN A 52 -4.04 4.52 0.98
N LYS A 53 -4.34 5.76 1.37
CA LYS A 53 -5.66 6.37 1.24
C LYS A 53 -5.54 7.61 0.38
N GLY A 54 -6.55 7.87 -0.42
CA GLY A 54 -6.57 9.10 -1.21
C GLY A 54 -7.90 9.32 -1.89
N LEU A 55 -7.95 10.41 -2.65
CA LEU A 55 -9.08 10.75 -3.50
C LEU A 55 -8.69 10.52 -4.95
N LEU A 56 -9.62 9.97 -5.74
CA LEU A 56 -9.57 10.02 -7.20
C LEU A 56 -10.62 11.00 -7.68
N GLN A 57 -10.23 11.86 -8.63
CA GLN A 57 -11.12 12.80 -9.30
C GLN A 57 -11.12 12.53 -10.80
N ALA A 58 -12.30 12.59 -11.42
CA ALA A 58 -12.43 12.47 -12.86
C ALA A 58 -13.56 13.36 -13.39
N LYS A 59 -13.50 13.76 -14.66
CA LYS A 59 -14.54 14.61 -15.27
C LYS A 59 -15.80 13.82 -15.64
N SER A 60 -15.70 12.50 -15.75
CA SER A 60 -16.82 11.62 -16.10
C SER A 60 -16.69 10.26 -15.42
N ARG A 61 -17.82 9.55 -15.31
CA ARG A 61 -17.85 8.19 -14.75
C ARG A 61 -17.04 7.20 -15.57
N MET A 62 -17.01 7.37 -16.89
CA MET A 62 -16.18 6.57 -17.78
C MET A 62 -14.69 6.76 -17.49
N GLN A 63 -14.23 8.01 -17.33
CA GLN A 63 -12.85 8.28 -16.95
C GLN A 63 -12.53 7.71 -15.56
N MET A 64 -13.46 7.84 -14.61
CA MET A 64 -13.29 7.27 -13.27
C MET A 64 -13.11 5.74 -13.33
N ASN A 65 -13.98 5.04 -14.05
CA ASN A 65 -13.88 3.59 -14.24
C ASN A 65 -12.57 3.19 -14.91
N ASN A 66 -12.08 3.95 -15.89
CA ASN A 66 -10.79 3.68 -16.52
C ASN A 66 -9.63 3.81 -15.52
N ARG A 67 -9.68 4.81 -14.61
CA ARG A 67 -8.66 4.97 -13.55
C ARG A 67 -8.72 3.83 -12.54
N ILE A 68 -9.93 3.45 -12.09
CA ILE A 68 -10.14 2.31 -11.19
C ILE A 68 -9.60 1.03 -11.84
N ASN A 69 -9.93 0.77 -13.11
CA ASN A 69 -9.44 -0.40 -13.83
C ASN A 69 -7.92 -0.38 -13.98
N ALA A 70 -7.32 0.78 -14.28
CA ALA A 70 -5.86 0.91 -14.38
C ALA A 70 -5.17 0.54 -13.06
N ILE A 71 -5.74 0.90 -11.90
CA ILE A 71 -5.22 0.51 -10.59
C ILE A 71 -5.48 -0.98 -10.32
N SER A 72 -6.66 -1.50 -10.66
CA SER A 72 -7.02 -2.91 -10.46
C SER A 72 -6.14 -3.89 -11.22
N VAL A 73 -5.51 -3.49 -12.34
CA VAL A 73 -4.54 -4.32 -13.07
C VAL A 73 -3.34 -4.71 -12.20
N TYR A 74 -2.99 -3.90 -11.20
CA TYR A 74 -1.90 -4.16 -10.25
C TYR A 74 -2.31 -5.11 -9.11
N MET A 75 -3.56 -5.62 -9.10
CA MET A 75 -3.96 -6.77 -8.29
C MET A 75 -3.70 -8.10 -9.02
N ASP A 76 -2.55 -8.20 -9.69
CA ASP A 76 -2.11 -9.39 -10.42
C ASP A 76 -1.36 -10.41 -9.54
N GLY A 77 -1.09 -10.04 -8.28
CA GLY A 77 -0.33 -10.84 -7.32
C GLY A 77 1.19 -10.67 -7.43
N ASN A 78 1.67 -9.84 -8.35
CA ASN A 78 3.08 -9.51 -8.49
C ASN A 78 3.51 -8.42 -7.50
N THR A 79 4.82 -8.23 -7.40
CA THR A 79 5.42 -7.16 -6.60
C THR A 79 5.68 -5.93 -7.45
N HIS A 80 5.30 -4.78 -6.92
CA HIS A 80 5.43 -3.46 -7.52
C HIS A 80 6.30 -2.56 -6.67
N THR A 81 6.72 -1.44 -7.24
CA THR A 81 7.51 -0.40 -6.59
C THR A 81 6.71 0.89 -6.52
N LEU A 82 6.52 1.39 -5.31
CA LEU A 82 5.86 2.67 -5.07
C LEU A 82 6.93 3.72 -4.76
N ALA A 83 7.09 4.69 -5.65
CA ALA A 83 8.01 5.80 -5.47
C ALA A 83 7.26 7.07 -5.10
N ARG A 84 7.66 7.68 -3.99
CA ARG A 84 7.19 8.98 -3.54
C ARG A 84 8.09 10.10 -4.08
N SER A 85 7.53 11.29 -4.24
CA SER A 85 8.24 12.48 -4.71
C SER A 85 9.31 13.00 -3.75
N ASP A 86 9.28 12.57 -2.49
CA ASP A 86 10.30 12.87 -1.46
C ASP A 86 11.59 12.03 -1.63
N GLY A 87 11.61 11.12 -2.61
CA GLY A 87 12.73 10.22 -2.87
C GLY A 87 12.62 8.87 -2.16
N GLU A 88 11.62 8.69 -1.29
CA GLU A 88 11.36 7.40 -0.65
C GLU A 88 10.78 6.41 -1.67
N LYS A 89 11.45 5.25 -1.82
CA LYS A 89 10.99 4.16 -2.69
C LYS A 89 10.68 2.94 -1.84
N LEU A 90 9.45 2.47 -1.97
CA LEU A 90 8.94 1.27 -1.34
C LEU A 90 8.91 0.17 -2.41
N ASN A 91 9.91 -0.70 -2.36
CA ASN A 91 10.03 -1.84 -3.27
C ASN A 91 9.28 -3.06 -2.73
N ASN A 92 9.11 -4.09 -3.57
CA ASN A 92 8.53 -5.39 -3.22
C ASN A 92 7.11 -5.30 -2.65
N LEU A 93 6.29 -4.38 -3.15
CA LEU A 93 4.91 -4.19 -2.69
C LEU A 93 3.95 -5.03 -3.51
N ARG A 94 3.33 -6.03 -2.90
CA ARG A 94 2.18 -6.70 -3.50
C ARG A 94 0.90 -5.97 -3.10
N MET A 95 0.05 -5.65 -4.06
CA MET A 95 -1.28 -5.11 -3.75
C MET A 95 -2.19 -6.26 -3.28
N ASP A 96 -2.63 -6.21 -2.02
CA ASP A 96 -3.46 -7.26 -1.43
C ASP A 96 -4.96 -6.90 -1.49
N SER A 97 -5.30 -5.61 -1.38
CA SER A 97 -6.68 -5.14 -1.44
C SER A 97 -6.76 -3.73 -1.99
N PHE A 98 -7.71 -3.50 -2.89
CA PHE A 98 -8.11 -2.17 -3.34
C PHE A 98 -9.61 -2.01 -3.12
N LYS A 99 -9.99 -0.97 -2.37
CA LYS A 99 -11.37 -0.64 -2.06
C LYS A 99 -11.64 0.79 -2.49
N VAL A 100 -12.78 0.99 -3.13
CA VAL A 100 -13.30 2.31 -3.47
C VAL A 100 -14.57 2.57 -2.67
N SER A 101 -14.71 3.81 -2.18
CA SER A 101 -15.88 4.27 -1.45
C SER A 101 -16.97 4.73 -2.41
N LYS A 102 -18.09 5.22 -1.88
CA LYS A 102 -19.18 5.77 -2.69
C LYS A 102 -18.72 7.01 -3.48
N GLU A 103 -19.12 7.06 -4.74
CA GLU A 103 -18.93 8.22 -5.61
C GLU A 103 -19.66 9.45 -5.05
N ARG A 104 -19.00 10.60 -5.12
CA ARG A 104 -19.56 11.90 -4.73
C ARG A 104 -19.38 12.88 -5.89
N ALA A 105 -20.35 13.76 -6.08
CA ALA A 105 -20.21 14.88 -6.99
C ALA A 105 -19.29 15.92 -6.34
N GLY A 106 -18.15 16.21 -6.97
CA GLY A 106 -17.17 17.19 -6.51
C GLY A 106 -16.98 18.28 -7.56
N GLY A 107 -17.64 19.42 -7.37
CA GLY A 107 -17.57 20.57 -8.28
C GLY A 107 -17.99 20.21 -9.71
N SER A 108 -17.01 20.09 -10.61
CA SER A 108 -17.17 19.81 -12.05
C SER A 108 -16.94 18.34 -12.45
N GLY A 109 -16.85 17.43 -11.47
CA GLY A 109 -16.57 16.02 -11.74
C GLY A 109 -17.04 15.07 -10.65
N ILE A 110 -16.55 13.84 -10.73
CA ILE A 110 -16.79 12.76 -9.80
C ILE A 110 -15.56 12.61 -8.93
N VAL A 111 -15.77 12.46 -7.63
CA VAL A 111 -14.74 12.24 -6.62
C VAL A 111 -15.04 10.93 -5.88
N ILE A 112 -14.04 10.09 -5.69
CA ILE A 112 -14.13 8.81 -4.98
C ILE A 112 -12.97 8.70 -4.00
N ASP A 113 -13.27 8.41 -2.74
CA ASP A 113 -12.25 7.98 -1.77
C ASP A 113 -11.84 6.54 -2.06
N TYR A 114 -10.55 6.24 -2.01
CA TYR A 114 -10.05 4.88 -2.15
C TYR A 114 -9.09 4.51 -1.01
N GLU A 115 -9.01 3.22 -0.75
CA GLU A 115 -8.06 2.61 0.17
C GLU A 115 -7.37 1.42 -0.52
N ILE A 116 -6.05 1.43 -0.51
CA ILE A 116 -5.20 0.33 -0.98
C ILE A 116 -4.40 -0.20 0.20
N ILE A 117 -4.35 -1.53 0.31
CA ILE A 117 -3.50 -2.25 1.25
C ILE A 117 -2.44 -2.98 0.43
N TYR A 118 -1.19 -2.63 0.68
CA TYR A 118 -0.03 -3.34 0.16
C TYR A 118 0.60 -4.20 1.24
N MET A 119 1.16 -5.33 0.85
CA MET A 119 2.09 -6.12 1.65
C MET A 119 3.48 -5.96 1.07
N GLN A 120 4.38 -5.34 1.83
CA GLN A 120 5.78 -5.25 1.44
C GLN A 120 6.45 -6.57 1.77
N LEU A 121 6.93 -7.30 0.77
CA LEU A 121 7.67 -8.55 0.93
C LEU A 121 9.16 -8.25 1.14
N VAL A 122 9.82 -9.05 1.99
CA VAL A 122 11.25 -8.92 2.34
C VAL A 122 12.08 -9.78 1.39
#